data_AF-A0A419W8D6-F1
#
_entry.id   AF-A0A419W8D6-F1
#
_cell.length_a   1.000
_cell.length_b   1.000
_cell.length_c   1.000
_cell.angle_alpha   90.00
_cell.angle_beta   90.00
_cell.angle_gamma   90.00
#
_symmetry.space_group_name_H-M   'P 1'
#
loop_
_entity.id
_entity.type
_entity.pdbx_description
1 polymer ?
#
loop_
_entity_poly.entity_id
_entity_poly.type
_entity_poly.pdbx_seq_one_letter_code
_entity_poly.pdbx_strand_id
1 'polypeptide(L)'
;MDKQQEKEILQRFTILFDEFPKGKLQAGESPDFQVRLNTRKSIGIELTGLKGQDFIHQTGRLLNPSQLIENIMETIAAKEEKLYLYQRKKLHRIWLLIHAETIKTEVNFNLQNKLENLNFDSGFDRVFLFDLGSEQVYELG
;
A
#
# COMPACT_ATOMS: atom_id res chain seq x y z
N MET A 1 11.51 -10.41 -1.97
CA MET A 1 10.18 -10.92 -1.63
C MET A 1 9.72 -11.83 -2.75
N ASP A 2 9.17 -13.00 -2.42
CA ASP A 2 8.61 -13.92 -3.42
C ASP A 2 7.09 -13.70 -3.60
N LYS A 3 6.50 -14.33 -4.62
CA LYS A 3 5.06 -14.15 -4.94
C LYS A 3 4.13 -14.74 -3.86
N GLN A 4 4.62 -15.69 -3.06
CA GLN A 4 3.85 -16.31 -2.00
C GLN A 4 3.72 -15.33 -0.81
N GLN A 5 4.81 -14.66 -0.43
CA GLN A 5 4.80 -13.60 0.57
C GLN A 5 3.87 -12.44 0.19
N GLU A 6 3.92 -11.98 -1.07
CA GLU A 6 3.02 -10.92 -1.56
C GLU A 6 1.53 -11.30 -1.39
N LYS A 7 1.20 -12.56 -1.69
CA LYS A 7 -0.16 -13.09 -1.55
C LYS A 7 -0.59 -13.15 -0.09
N GLU A 8 0.30 -13.53 0.81
CA GLU A 8 0.01 -13.58 2.26
C GLU A 8 -0.23 -12.18 2.83
N ILE A 9 0.60 -11.20 2.46
CA ILE A 9 0.41 -9.79 2.82
C ILE A 9 -0.97 -9.32 2.35
N LEU A 10 -1.30 -9.59 1.09
CA LEU A 10 -2.58 -9.16 0.53
C LEU A 10 -3.77 -9.85 1.21
N GLN A 11 -3.68 -11.15 1.51
CA GLN A 11 -4.72 -11.88 2.23
C GLN A 11 -4.97 -11.29 3.62
N ARG A 12 -3.92 -10.96 4.38
CA ARG A 12 -4.06 -10.30 5.68
C ARG A 12 -4.71 -8.93 5.54
N PHE A 13 -4.28 -8.12 4.57
CA PHE A 13 -4.91 -6.84 4.27
C PHE A 13 -6.42 -7.00 3.99
N THR A 14 -6.84 -8.00 3.21
CA THR A 14 -8.27 -8.23 2.91
C THR A 14 -9.11 -8.62 4.12
N ILE A 15 -8.48 -9.17 5.17
CA ILE A 15 -9.16 -9.53 6.43
C ILE A 15 -9.30 -8.30 7.33
N LEU A 16 -8.29 -7.43 7.33
CA LEU A 16 -8.21 -6.27 8.23
C LEU A 16 -8.97 -5.04 7.69
N PHE A 17 -9.13 -4.94 6.37
CA PHE A 17 -9.85 -3.83 5.76
C PHE A 17 -11.33 -4.18 5.54
N ASP A 18 -12.20 -3.77 6.46
CA ASP A 18 -13.63 -4.11 6.45
C ASP A 18 -14.38 -3.68 5.18
N GLU A 19 -13.94 -2.60 4.52
CA GLU A 19 -14.52 -2.13 3.26
C GLU A 19 -13.94 -2.84 2.02
N PHE A 20 -13.13 -3.88 2.19
CA PHE A 20 -12.54 -4.59 1.07
C PHE A 20 -13.63 -5.18 0.16
N PRO A 21 -13.54 -4.94 -1.17
CA PRO A 21 -14.61 -5.27 -2.08
C PRO A 21 -14.75 -6.78 -2.25
N LYS A 22 -15.99 -7.27 -2.16
CA LYS A 22 -16.31 -8.68 -2.44
C LYS A 22 -16.02 -8.99 -3.90
N GLY A 23 -15.10 -9.92 -4.14
CA GLY A 23 -14.71 -10.32 -5.49
C GLY A 23 -13.68 -11.43 -5.49
N LYS A 24 -13.37 -11.95 -6.69
CA LYS A 24 -12.33 -12.97 -6.85
C LYS A 24 -10.97 -12.29 -6.96
N LEU A 25 -10.09 -12.57 -6.01
CA LEU A 25 -8.69 -12.15 -6.05
C LEU A 25 -7.89 -13.08 -6.98
N GLN A 26 -7.10 -12.49 -7.86
CA GLN A 26 -6.21 -13.19 -8.79
C GLN A 26 -4.88 -12.45 -8.93
N ALA A 27 -3.78 -13.19 -9.10
CA ALA A 27 -2.49 -12.57 -9.44
C ALA A 27 -2.56 -11.96 -10.85
N GLY A 28 -1.84 -10.86 -11.05
CA GLY A 28 -1.67 -10.19 -12.32
C GLY A 28 -0.20 -9.90 -12.59
N GLU A 29 0.13 -9.61 -13.85
CA GLU A 29 1.49 -9.18 -14.24
C GLU A 29 1.70 -7.67 -14.07
N SER A 30 0.61 -6.90 -14.06
CA SER A 30 0.62 -5.44 -13.98
C SER A 30 -0.84 -4.96 -13.95
N PRO A 31 -1.38 -4.48 -12.82
CA PRO A 31 -0.79 -4.49 -11.48
C PRO A 31 -0.65 -5.92 -10.91
N ASP A 32 0.06 -6.07 -9.79
CA ASP A 32 0.45 -7.35 -9.18
C ASP A 32 -0.71 -8.29 -8.87
N PHE A 33 -1.86 -7.71 -8.55
CA PHE A 33 -3.09 -8.43 -8.27
C PHE A 33 -4.30 -7.71 -8.85
N GLN A 34 -5.38 -8.45 -9.04
CA GLN A 34 -6.67 -7.90 -9.46
C GLN A 34 -7.80 -8.53 -8.66
N VAL A 35 -8.74 -7.70 -8.24
CA VAL A 35 -10.02 -8.11 -7.65
C VAL A 35 -11.10 -7.96 -8.70
N ARG A 36 -11.62 -9.08 -9.19
CA ARG A 36 -12.74 -9.07 -10.14
C ARG A 36 -14.05 -8.89 -9.37
N LEU A 37 -14.67 -7.73 -9.54
CA LEU A 37 -15.97 -7.38 -8.94
C LEU A 37 -17.12 -8.01 -9.74
N ASN A 38 -17.02 -7.95 -11.07
CA ASN A 38 -17.94 -8.58 -12.01
C ASN A 38 -17.26 -8.73 -13.39
N THR A 39 -18.03 -9.10 -14.42
CA THR A 39 -17.52 -9.33 -15.79
C THR A 39 -16.93 -8.10 -16.47
N ARG A 40 -17.28 -6.89 -16.01
CA ARG A 40 -16.85 -5.61 -16.62
C ARG A 40 -15.97 -4.76 -15.71
N LYS A 41 -15.97 -5.02 -14.40
CA LYS A 41 -15.24 -4.22 -13.42
C LYS A 41 -14.26 -5.06 -12.64
N SER A 42 -13.02 -4.60 -12.63
CA SER A 42 -11.95 -5.11 -11.79
C SER A 42 -11.19 -3.95 -11.14
N ILE A 43 -10.71 -4.19 -9.94
CA ILE A 43 -9.79 -3.31 -9.22
C ILE A 43 -8.40 -3.90 -9.35
N GLY A 44 -7.44 -3.10 -9.79
CA GLY A 44 -6.02 -3.46 -9.74
C GLY A 44 -5.43 -3.14 -8.38
N ILE A 45 -4.58 -4.02 -7.85
CA ILE A 45 -3.83 -3.77 -6.61
C ILE A 45 -2.35 -3.90 -6.94
N GLU A 46 -1.64 -2.79 -6.85
CA GLU A 46 -0.18 -2.74 -6.88
C GLU A 46 0.32 -2.91 -5.44
N LEU A 47 1.27 -3.82 -5.23
CA LEU A 47 1.85 -4.07 -3.91
C LEU A 47 3.31 -3.60 -3.91
N THR A 48 3.73 -2.95 -2.83
CA THR A 48 5.13 -2.50 -2.70
C THR A 48 5.57 -2.38 -1.26
N GLY A 49 6.86 -2.62 -1.02
CA GLY A 49 7.48 -2.29 0.26
C GLY A 49 7.65 -0.77 0.41
N LEU A 50 7.61 -0.30 1.65
CA LEU A 50 7.93 1.09 1.98
C LEU A 50 9.40 1.37 1.66
N LYS A 51 9.69 2.45 0.94
CA LYS A 51 11.06 2.87 0.66
C LYS A 51 11.82 3.16 1.96
N GLY A 52 13.09 2.76 2.02
CA GLY A 52 13.94 2.96 3.20
C GLY A 52 13.74 1.93 4.33
N GLN A 53 12.79 0.98 4.19
CA GLN A 53 12.55 -0.06 5.21
C GLN A 53 13.79 -0.95 5.46
N ASP A 54 14.57 -1.27 4.43
CA ASP A 54 15.76 -2.14 4.58
C ASP A 54 16.82 -1.47 5.45
N PHE A 55 17.00 -0.16 5.30
CA PHE A 55 17.91 0.62 6.12
C PHE A 55 17.46 0.67 7.58
N ILE A 56 16.17 0.81 7.83
CA ILE A 56 15.57 0.79 9.17
C ILE A 56 15.79 -0.57 9.82
N HIS A 57 15.49 -1.66 9.09
CA HIS A 57 15.68 -3.02 9.56
C HIS A 57 17.15 -3.30 9.92
N GLN A 58 18.09 -2.89 9.07
CA GLN A 58 19.53 -3.12 9.29
C GLN A 58 20.11 -2.27 10.43
N THR A 59 19.62 -1.03 10.60
CA THR A 59 20.18 -0.11 11.60
C THR A 59 19.46 -0.15 12.94
N GLY A 60 18.27 -0.76 13.01
CA GLY A 60 17.40 -0.74 14.18
C GLY A 60 16.89 0.65 14.55
N ARG A 61 17.05 1.65 13.67
CA ARG A 61 16.61 3.02 13.92
C ARG A 61 15.09 3.09 13.94
N LEU A 62 14.56 3.82 14.90
CA LEU A 62 13.15 4.17 14.91
C LEU A 62 12.91 5.26 13.87
N LEU A 63 11.76 5.19 13.20
CA LEU A 63 11.37 6.21 12.23
C LEU A 63 10.90 7.45 12.97
N ASN A 64 11.48 8.60 12.66
CA ASN A 64 10.82 9.85 13.00
C ASN A 64 9.62 10.05 12.03
N PRO A 65 8.56 10.74 12.47
CA PRO A 65 7.37 10.99 11.65
C PRO A 65 7.62 11.60 10.28
N SER A 66 8.51 12.59 10.18
CA SER A 66 8.76 13.31 8.93
C SER A 66 9.41 12.40 7.89
N GLN A 67 10.34 11.54 8.32
CA GLN A 67 10.99 10.56 7.47
C GLN A 67 10.01 9.50 6.97
N LEU A 68 9.07 9.05 7.83
CA LEU A 68 8.02 8.13 7.41
C LEU A 68 7.17 8.75 6.29
N ILE A 69 6.75 10.00 6.46
CA ILE A 69 5.95 10.71 5.45
C ILE A 69 6.74 10.86 4.14
N GLU A 70 8.01 11.27 4.22
CA GLU A 70 8.89 11.37 3.04
C GLU A 70 9.03 10.03 2.32
N ASN A 71 9.28 8.96 3.06
CA ASN A 71 9.39 7.61 2.49
C ASN A 71 8.10 7.16 1.81
N ILE A 72 6.93 7.48 2.38
CA ILE A 72 5.62 7.20 1.77
C ILE A 72 5.48 7.99 0.46
N MET A 73 5.74 9.30 0.48
CA MET A 73 5.62 10.16 -0.70
C MET A 73 6.56 9.69 -1.83
N GLU A 74 7.81 9.36 -1.51
CA GLU A 74 8.75 8.82 -2.48
C GLU A 74 8.31 7.47 -3.04
N THR A 75 7.69 6.62 -2.20
CA THR A 75 7.14 5.32 -2.63
C THR A 75 5.99 5.51 -3.60
N ILE A 76 5.07 6.42 -3.30
CA ILE A 76 3.93 6.76 -4.18
C ILE A 76 4.46 7.28 -5.52
N ALA A 77 5.32 8.30 -5.49
CA ALA A 77 5.87 8.93 -6.70
C ALA A 77 6.59 7.93 -7.62
N ALA A 78 7.39 7.02 -7.06
CA ALA A 78 8.06 5.97 -7.83
C ALA A 78 7.10 4.98 -8.51
N LYS A 79 5.87 4.83 -7.97
CA LYS A 79 4.84 3.97 -8.55
C LYS A 79 3.91 4.71 -9.50
N GLU A 80 3.77 6.03 -9.36
CA GLU A 80 3.01 6.84 -10.30
C GLU A 80 3.56 6.77 -11.73
N GLU A 81 4.88 6.67 -11.88
CA GLU A 81 5.52 6.46 -13.18
C GLU A 81 5.00 5.22 -13.91
N LYS A 82 4.39 4.24 -13.21
CA LYS A 82 3.80 3.05 -13.82
C LYS A 82 2.30 3.18 -14.13
N LEU A 83 1.62 4.21 -13.63
CA LEU A 83 0.17 4.39 -13.79
C LEU A 83 -0.26 4.44 -15.27
N TYR A 84 0.56 5.04 -16.14
CA TYR A 84 0.26 5.10 -17.58
C TYR A 84 0.13 3.70 -18.22
N LEU A 85 0.84 2.69 -17.70
CA LEU A 85 0.75 1.30 -18.18
C LEU A 85 -0.58 0.67 -17.79
N TYR A 86 -1.09 0.99 -16.60
CA TYR A 86 -2.31 0.42 -16.05
C TYR A 86 -3.57 1.05 -16.66
N GLN A 87 -3.55 2.36 -16.97
CA GLN A 87 -4.67 3.05 -17.63
C GLN A 87 -5.07 2.39 -18.96
N ARG A 88 -4.13 1.74 -19.66
CA ARG A 88 -4.41 1.02 -20.92
C ARG A 88 -5.20 -0.27 -20.73
N LYS A 89 -5.26 -0.83 -19.51
CA LYS A 89 -5.89 -2.15 -19.23
C LYS A 89 -7.38 -2.08 -18.88
N LYS A 90 -8.03 -0.91 -18.98
CA LYS A 90 -9.47 -0.70 -18.68
C LYS A 90 -9.86 -1.17 -17.27
N LEU A 91 -8.98 -1.01 -16.29
CA LEU A 91 -9.32 -1.26 -14.89
C LEU A 91 -10.32 -0.21 -14.42
N HIS A 92 -11.25 -0.62 -13.55
CA HIS A 92 -12.24 0.32 -13.01
C HIS A 92 -11.61 1.28 -12.00
N ARG A 93 -10.72 0.74 -11.16
CA ARG A 93 -9.91 1.45 -10.16
C ARG A 93 -8.55 0.78 -10.02
N ILE A 94 -7.56 1.51 -9.51
CA ILE A 94 -6.22 1.03 -9.20
C ILE A 94 -5.88 1.48 -7.78
N TRP A 95 -5.58 0.52 -6.91
CA TRP A 95 -5.18 0.75 -5.54
C TRP A 95 -3.69 0.49 -5.38
N LEU A 96 -3.05 1.26 -4.51
CA LEU A 96 -1.66 1.04 -4.08
C LEU A 96 -1.66 0.56 -2.63
N LEU A 97 -1.05 -0.59 -2.39
CA LEU A 97 -0.83 -1.13 -1.05
C LEU A 97 0.67 -1.08 -0.74
N ILE A 98 1.05 -0.18 0.17
CA ILE A 98 2.41 -0.06 0.69
C ILE A 98 2.50 -0.88 1.97
N HIS A 99 3.38 -1.86 2.05
CA HIS A 99 3.60 -2.64 3.28
C HIS A 99 4.92 -2.25 3.96
N ALA A 100 4.93 -2.32 5.29
CA ALA A 100 6.11 -2.14 6.12
C ALA A 100 6.17 -3.26 7.17
N GLU A 101 7.36 -3.79 7.49
CA GLU A 101 7.53 -4.88 8.46
C GLU A 101 7.12 -4.47 9.88
N THR A 102 7.54 -3.28 10.32
CA THR A 102 7.03 -2.66 11.55
C THR A 102 7.23 -1.16 11.49
N ILE A 103 6.19 -0.39 11.83
CA ILE A 103 6.31 1.06 11.99
C ILE A 103 6.50 1.37 13.48
N LYS A 104 7.75 1.47 13.92
CA LYS A 104 8.08 1.95 15.27
C LYS A 104 8.56 3.39 15.20
N THR A 105 7.89 4.28 15.94
CA THR A 105 8.26 5.69 16.04
C THR A 105 8.82 6.01 17.43
N GLU A 106 9.72 6.99 17.53
CA GLU A 106 10.38 7.38 18.80
C GLU A 106 9.47 8.09 19.81
N VAL A 107 8.26 8.46 19.40
CA VAL A 107 7.33 9.29 20.16
C VAL A 107 5.94 8.66 20.14
N ASN A 108 5.12 8.93 21.17
CA ASN A 108 3.66 8.64 21.15
C ASN A 108 3.01 9.50 20.06
N PHE A 109 3.17 9.06 18.83
CA PHE A 109 2.77 9.71 17.61
C PHE A 109 1.42 9.17 17.22
N ASN A 110 0.39 10.01 17.21
CA ASN A 110 -0.86 9.62 16.60
C ASN A 110 -0.69 9.63 15.06
N LEU A 111 -0.18 8.51 14.55
CA LEU A 111 0.11 8.26 13.14
C LEU A 111 -1.14 8.47 12.30
N GLN A 112 -2.27 7.92 12.75
CA GLN A 112 -3.57 8.08 12.13
C GLN A 112 -3.91 9.57 11.91
N ASN A 113 -3.91 10.38 12.96
CA ASN A 113 -4.27 11.79 12.86
C ASN A 113 -3.39 12.57 11.87
N LYS A 114 -2.09 12.25 11.77
CA LYS A 114 -1.21 12.97 10.84
C LYS A 114 -1.37 12.50 9.40
N LEU A 115 -1.56 11.20 9.18
CA LEU A 115 -1.85 10.68 7.85
C LEU A 115 -3.18 11.21 7.32
N GLU A 116 -4.23 11.26 8.15
CA GLU A 116 -5.55 11.80 7.78
C GLU A 116 -5.53 13.29 7.41
N ASN A 117 -4.61 14.07 8.00
CA ASN A 117 -4.47 15.51 7.70
C ASN A 117 -3.52 15.80 6.53
N LEU A 118 -2.89 14.78 5.96
CA LEU A 118 -1.99 14.92 4.82
C LEU A 118 -2.72 14.48 3.56
N ASN A 119 -2.81 15.38 2.59
CA ASN A 119 -3.26 15.01 1.26
C ASN A 119 -2.06 14.43 0.49
N PHE A 120 -2.04 13.12 0.33
CA PHE A 120 -1.12 12.45 -0.57
C PHE A 120 -1.69 12.59 -1.99
N ASP A 121 -1.15 13.53 -2.77
CA ASP A 121 -1.53 13.65 -4.18
C ASP A 121 -1.06 12.38 -4.90
N SER A 122 -2.03 11.63 -5.44
CA SER A 122 -1.75 10.37 -6.09
C SER A 122 -2.75 10.08 -7.21
N GLY A 123 -2.25 9.57 -8.34
CA GLY A 123 -3.08 9.06 -9.43
C GLY A 123 -3.68 7.66 -9.16
N PHE A 124 -3.40 7.05 -8.01
CA PHE A 124 -4.11 5.85 -7.54
C PHE A 124 -5.47 6.24 -6.95
N ASP A 125 -6.49 5.41 -7.14
CA ASP A 125 -7.84 5.68 -6.61
C ASP A 125 -7.92 5.56 -5.08
N ARG A 126 -7.04 4.74 -4.49
CA ARG A 126 -6.85 4.58 -3.04
C ARG A 126 -5.41 4.16 -2.76
N VAL A 127 -4.80 4.74 -1.74
CA VAL A 127 -3.48 4.40 -1.24
C VAL A 127 -3.58 3.92 0.20
N PHE A 128 -2.97 2.77 0.48
CA PHE A 128 -2.94 2.17 1.81
C PHE A 128 -1.51 1.99 2.30
N LEU A 129 -1.30 2.20 3.59
CA LEU A 129 -0.11 1.79 4.32
C LEU A 129 -0.50 0.66 5.28
N PHE A 130 0.14 -0.49 5.14
CA PHE A 130 -0.07 -1.66 5.97
C PHE A 130 1.16 -1.94 6.83
N ASP A 131 1.02 -1.74 8.14
CA ASP A 131 2.02 -2.13 9.13
C ASP A 131 1.82 -3.61 9.49
N LEU A 132 2.71 -4.46 8.99
CA LEU A 132 2.67 -5.91 9.22
C LEU A 132 2.93 -6.28 10.68
N GLY A 133 3.66 -5.44 11.42
CA GLY A 133 4.07 -5.72 12.79
C GLY A 133 2.96 -5.41 13.80
N SER A 134 2.17 -4.37 13.55
CA SER A 134 1.00 -4.00 14.36
C SER A 134 -0.32 -4.51 13.81
N GLU A 135 -0.31 -5.09 12.60
CA GLU A 135 -1.50 -5.49 11.84
C GLU A 135 -2.50 -4.34 11.64
N GLN A 136 -1.99 -3.12 11.43
CA GLN A 136 -2.80 -1.92 11.22
C GLN A 136 -2.76 -1.43 9.78
N VAL A 137 -3.92 -1.07 9.26
CA VAL A 137 -4.09 -0.53 7.90
C VAL A 137 -4.50 0.95 8.01
N TYR A 138 -3.75 1.80 7.31
CA TYR A 138 -3.99 3.23 7.23
C TYR A 138 -4.35 3.60 5.78
N GLU A 139 -5.50 4.24 5.56
CA GLU A 139 -5.87 4.81 4.25
C GLU A 139 -5.33 6.24 4.16
N LEU A 140 -4.64 6.55 3.06
CA LEU A 140 -3.86 7.79 2.89
C LEU A 140 -4.52 8.79 1.92
N GLY A 141 -5.45 8.35 1.09
CA GLY A 141 -6.05 9.16 0.03
C GLY A 141 -6.55 8.31 -1.12
#